data_AF-A0A023NBA8-F1
#
_entry.id   AF-A0A023NBA8-F1
#
_cell.length_a   1.000
_cell.length_b   1.000
_cell.length_c   1.000
_cell.angle_alpha   90.00
_cell.angle_beta   90.00
_cell.angle_gamma   90.00
#
_symmetry.space_group_name_H-M   'P 1'
#
loop_
_entity.id
_entity.type
_entity.pdbx_description
1 polymer ?
#
loop_
_entity_poly.entity_id
_entity_poly.type
_entity_poly.pdbx_seq_one_letter_code
_entity_poly.pdbx_strand_id
1 'polypeptide(L)'
;CKGSCGWSGKASVNQPIQSCDKQDNPLSNMAAKNGCESGGQAYMCTNQSPWAVNDSLAYGFAAVKLAGGSESTWCCACYELTFTSGPVSGKKMIVQATNTGGDLGQNHFDLAM
;
A
#
# COMPACT_ATOMS: atom_id res chain seq x y z
N CYS A 1 -9.71 1.59 4.14
CA CYS A 1 -9.93 0.13 4.23
C CYS A 1 -8.70 -0.54 4.80
N LYS A 2 -8.78 -1.82 5.21
CA LYS A 2 -7.60 -2.67 5.39
C LYS A 2 -6.96 -2.94 4.02
N GLY A 3 -5.65 -2.73 3.89
CA GLY A 3 -4.91 -3.05 2.66
C GLY A 3 -4.91 -4.56 2.37
N SER A 4 -5.04 -4.95 1.10
CA SER A 4 -5.16 -6.36 0.72
C SER A 4 -3.93 -7.19 1.07
N CYS A 5 -2.73 -6.59 1.10
CA CYS A 5 -1.50 -7.26 1.53
C CYS A 5 -1.44 -7.49 3.06
N GLY A 6 -2.44 -7.01 3.82
CA GLY A 6 -2.56 -7.20 5.27
C GLY A 6 -3.25 -8.51 5.65
N TRP A 7 -3.58 -9.34 4.67
CA TRP A 7 -4.10 -10.69 4.87
C TRP A 7 -2.97 -11.73 4.78
N SER A 8 -2.97 -12.69 5.70
CA SER A 8 -2.03 -13.82 5.66
C SER A 8 -2.16 -14.62 4.35
N GLY A 9 -1.03 -15.11 3.84
CA GLY A 9 -1.00 -15.95 2.65
C GLY A 9 -1.09 -15.22 1.31
N LYS A 10 -1.10 -13.89 1.30
CA LYS A 10 -1.13 -13.09 0.06
C LYS A 10 0.17 -13.12 -0.73
N ALA A 11 1.31 -13.18 -0.03
CA ALA A 11 2.65 -13.31 -0.60
C ALA A 11 3.58 -14.04 0.37
N SER A 12 4.74 -14.46 -0.12
CA SER A 12 5.81 -15.06 0.70
C SER A 12 6.57 -13.96 1.44
N VAL A 13 6.04 -13.52 2.58
CA VAL A 13 6.58 -12.45 3.43
C VAL A 13 6.77 -12.94 4.86
N ASN A 14 7.65 -12.29 5.62
CA ASN A 14 7.85 -12.60 7.04
C ASN A 14 6.60 -12.25 7.89
N GLN A 15 5.90 -11.18 7.51
CA GLN A 15 4.61 -10.80 8.08
C GLN A 15 3.80 -9.98 7.05
N PRO A 16 2.45 -10.08 7.05
CA PRO A 16 1.59 -9.17 6.29
C PRO A 16 1.79 -7.73 6.75
N ILE A 17 1.33 -6.77 5.94
CA ILE A 17 1.33 -5.37 6.39
C ILE A 17 0.44 -5.19 7.63
N GLN A 18 0.88 -4.34 8.53
CA GLN A 18 0.17 -4.04 9.76
C GLN A 18 -1.13 -3.28 9.45
N SER A 19 -2.25 -3.68 10.04
CA SER A 19 -3.47 -2.87 10.07
C SER A 19 -3.63 -2.20 11.44
N CYS A 20 -4.42 -1.13 11.51
CA CYS A 20 -4.72 -0.42 12.75
C CYS A 20 -6.23 -0.38 13.03
N ASP A 21 -6.62 -0.16 14.28
CA ASP A 21 -8.00 0.14 14.63
C ASP A 21 -8.38 1.61 14.29
N LYS A 22 -9.59 2.04 14.68
CA LYS A 22 -10.08 3.41 14.42
C LYS A 22 -9.30 4.49 15.18
N GLN A 23 -8.54 4.10 16.20
CA GLN A 23 -7.72 4.97 17.03
C GLN A 23 -6.24 4.91 16.62
N ASP A 24 -5.94 4.31 15.46
CA ASP A 24 -4.59 4.12 14.93
C ASP A 24 -3.71 3.17 15.77
N ASN A 25 -4.30 2.32 16.61
CA ASN A 25 -3.54 1.31 17.34
C ASN A 25 -3.27 0.10 16.44
N PRO A 26 -2.02 -0.40 16.36
CA PRO A 26 -1.69 -1.59 15.59
C PRO A 26 -2.46 -2.84 16.06
N LEU A 27 -3.10 -3.54 15.13
CA LEU A 27 -3.83 -4.78 15.37
C LEU A 27 -2.94 -6.02 15.21
N SER A 28 -2.68 -6.75 16.28
CA SER A 28 -1.95 -8.05 16.19
C SER A 28 -2.73 -9.12 15.41
N ASN A 29 -4.07 -9.03 15.39
CA ASN A 29 -4.93 -9.98 14.69
C ASN A 29 -4.96 -9.70 13.17
N MET A 30 -4.14 -10.41 12.40
CA MET A 30 -4.12 -10.33 10.93
C MET A 30 -5.43 -10.81 10.28
N ALA A 31 -6.30 -11.53 10.99
CA ALA A 31 -7.63 -11.91 10.52
C ALA A 31 -8.71 -10.86 10.84
N ALA A 32 -8.35 -9.73 11.48
CA ALA A 32 -9.31 -8.66 11.77
C ALA A 32 -10.00 -8.17 10.49
N LYS A 33 -11.33 -8.10 10.56
CA LYS A 33 -12.21 -7.79 9.43
C LYS A 33 -11.97 -6.38 8.89
N ASN A 34 -11.98 -6.24 7.57
CA ASN A 34 -11.76 -4.97 6.88
C ASN A 34 -12.79 -3.93 7.31
N GLY A 35 -12.34 -2.77 7.78
CA GLY A 35 -13.17 -1.65 8.22
C GLY A 35 -14.07 -1.04 7.14
N CYS A 36 -13.86 -1.37 5.87
CA CYS A 36 -14.78 -1.02 4.77
C CYS A 36 -15.94 -2.00 4.58
N GLU A 37 -15.98 -3.06 5.37
CA GLU A 37 -17.11 -3.99 5.45
C GLU A 37 -17.90 -3.73 6.73
N SER A 38 -19.19 -4.06 6.74
CA SER A 38 -20.03 -3.92 7.93
C SER A 38 -19.45 -4.71 9.12
N GLY A 39 -19.29 -4.03 10.26
CA GLY A 39 -18.70 -4.60 11.48
C GLY A 39 -17.18 -4.79 11.42
N GLY A 40 -16.50 -4.24 10.41
CA GLY A 40 -15.04 -4.26 10.32
C GLY A 40 -14.35 -3.34 11.32
N GLN A 41 -13.12 -3.69 11.67
CA GLN A 41 -12.31 -2.96 12.66
C GLN A 41 -10.87 -2.70 12.21
N ALA A 42 -10.44 -3.25 11.08
CA ALA A 42 -9.10 -3.07 10.55
C ALA A 42 -9.05 -2.01 9.44
N TYR A 43 -8.17 -1.02 9.63
CA TYR A 43 -7.94 0.11 8.75
C TYR A 43 -6.47 0.16 8.36
N MET A 44 -6.15 0.97 7.36
CA MET A 44 -4.78 1.36 7.06
C MET A 44 -4.25 2.22 8.22
N CYS A 45 -3.03 1.96 8.68
CA CYS A 45 -2.39 2.76 9.72
C CYS A 45 -1.93 4.12 9.18
N THR A 46 -1.99 5.16 9.99
CA THR A 46 -1.55 6.52 9.61
C THR A 46 -0.05 6.59 9.31
N ASN A 47 0.75 5.72 9.93
CA ASN A 47 2.18 5.62 9.59
C ASN A 47 2.46 5.02 8.19
N GLN A 48 1.42 4.63 7.46
CA GLN A 48 1.49 4.25 6.05
C GLN A 48 1.16 5.43 5.11
N SER A 49 1.34 6.67 5.57
CA SER A 49 1.30 7.89 4.77
C SER A 49 2.65 8.21 4.13
N PRO A 50 2.68 8.98 3.02
CA PRO A 50 3.91 9.35 2.34
C PRO A 50 4.67 10.46 3.10
N TRP A 51 5.98 10.54 2.90
CA TRP A 51 6.81 11.61 3.43
C TRP A 51 7.93 12.00 2.47
N ALA A 52 8.30 13.29 2.48
CA ALA A 52 9.44 13.78 1.72
C ALA A 52 10.75 13.46 2.47
N VAL A 53 11.73 12.92 1.75
CA VAL A 53 13.11 12.80 2.22
C VAL A 53 13.85 14.11 1.96
N ASN A 54 13.63 14.66 0.77
CA ASN A 54 14.10 15.97 0.34
C ASN A 54 13.23 16.44 -0.85
N ASP A 55 13.58 17.56 -1.46
CA ASP A 55 12.80 18.14 -2.56
C ASP A 55 12.64 17.21 -3.78
N SER A 56 13.54 16.24 -3.98
CA SER A 56 13.57 15.37 -5.16
C SER A 56 13.19 13.91 -4.88
N LEU A 57 13.04 13.52 -3.61
CA LEU A 57 12.75 12.14 -3.22
C LEU A 57 11.71 12.09 -2.09
N ALA A 58 10.69 11.25 -2.28
CA ALA A 58 9.73 10.86 -1.26
C ALA A 58 9.70 9.34 -1.06
N TYR A 59 9.23 8.91 0.11
CA TYR A 59 8.82 7.53 0.35
C TYR A 59 7.31 7.47 0.58
N GLY A 60 6.70 6.32 0.38
CA GLY A 60 5.31 6.10 0.73
C GLY A 60 4.81 4.70 0.39
N PHE A 61 3.52 4.61 0.12
CA PHE A 61 2.80 3.36 -0.04
C PHE A 61 1.80 3.49 -1.19
N ALA A 62 1.44 2.37 -1.81
CA ALA A 62 0.52 2.37 -2.93
C ALA A 62 -0.35 1.11 -2.98
N ALA A 63 -1.54 1.26 -3.54
CA ALA A 63 -2.23 0.14 -4.15
C ALA A 63 -1.70 -0.06 -5.57
N VAL A 64 -1.45 -1.31 -5.98
CA VAL A 64 -0.83 -1.58 -7.29
C VAL A 64 -1.61 -2.61 -8.09
N LYS A 65 -1.48 -2.51 -9.41
CA LYS A 65 -1.90 -3.56 -10.35
C LYS A 65 -0.92 -3.63 -11.51
N LEU A 66 -0.06 -4.64 -11.49
CA LEU A 66 1.05 -4.77 -12.44
C LEU A 66 0.75 -5.85 -13.48
N ALA A 67 1.07 -5.55 -14.73
CA ALA A 67 0.86 -6.49 -15.83
C ALA A 67 1.71 -7.75 -15.63
N GLY A 68 1.10 -8.92 -15.84
CA GLY A 68 1.78 -10.23 -15.71
C GLY A 68 2.08 -10.65 -14.27
N GLY A 69 1.63 -9.89 -13.27
CA GLY A 69 1.80 -10.20 -11.85
C GLY A 69 0.51 -10.54 -11.13
N SER A 70 0.63 -10.83 -9.84
CA SER A 70 -0.48 -10.99 -8.91
C SER A 70 -0.08 -10.47 -7.53
N GLU A 71 -1.00 -10.52 -6.56
CA GLU A 71 -0.69 -10.14 -5.18
C GLU A 71 0.51 -10.91 -4.61
N SER A 72 0.74 -12.15 -5.04
CA SER A 72 1.87 -12.95 -4.57
C SER A 72 3.22 -12.41 -5.03
N THR A 73 3.26 -11.62 -6.11
CA THR A 73 4.50 -11.06 -6.64
C THR A 73 4.73 -9.61 -6.22
N TRP A 74 3.67 -8.84 -5.95
CA TRP A 74 3.82 -7.42 -5.59
C TRP A 74 3.56 -7.11 -4.12
N CYS A 75 2.82 -7.92 -3.35
CA CYS A 75 2.56 -7.55 -1.96
C CYS A 75 3.86 -7.40 -1.18
N CYS A 76 3.99 -6.26 -0.51
CA CYS A 76 5.16 -5.81 0.25
C CYS A 76 6.41 -5.50 -0.59
N ALA A 77 6.37 -5.66 -1.92
CA ALA A 77 7.45 -5.24 -2.80
C ALA A 77 7.57 -3.70 -2.83
N CYS A 78 8.78 -3.21 -3.07
CA CYS A 78 9.06 -1.79 -3.22
C CYS A 78 9.44 -1.43 -4.66
N TYR A 79 9.00 -0.26 -5.12
CA TYR A 79 9.25 0.26 -6.46
C TYR A 79 9.73 1.70 -6.39
N GLU A 80 10.78 2.04 -7.14
CA GLU A 80 11.16 3.43 -7.39
C GLU A 80 10.41 3.95 -8.61
N LEU A 81 9.54 4.94 -8.38
CA LEU A 81 8.83 5.66 -9.43
C LEU A 81 9.62 6.92 -9.78
N THR A 82 9.84 7.16 -11.06
CA THR A 82 10.28 8.48 -11.57
C THR A 82 9.13 9.10 -12.32
N PHE A 83 8.62 10.23 -11.84
CA PHE A 83 7.50 10.91 -12.50
C PHE A 83 7.93 11.50 -13.84
N THR A 84 7.09 11.38 -14.87
CA THR A 84 7.41 11.80 -16.25
C THR A 84 6.56 12.97 -16.74
N SER A 85 5.62 13.47 -15.92
CA SER A 85 4.70 14.54 -16.27
C SER A 85 4.20 15.29 -15.01
N GLY A 86 3.43 16.35 -15.22
CA GLY A 86 2.86 17.16 -14.14
C GLY A 86 3.90 17.99 -13.37
N PRO A 87 3.51 18.63 -12.25
CA PRO A 87 4.38 19.53 -11.48
C PRO A 87 5.53 18.81 -10.76
N VAL A 88 5.49 17.49 -10.69
CA VAL A 88 6.50 16.65 -10.02
C VAL A 88 7.38 15.87 -11.00
N SER A 89 7.31 16.16 -12.30
CA SER A 89 8.13 15.51 -13.32
C SER A 89 9.63 15.55 -12.95
N GLY A 90 10.31 14.42 -13.08
CA GLY A 90 11.70 14.22 -12.70
C GLY A 90 11.94 13.90 -11.22
N LYS A 91 10.98 14.16 -10.32
CA LYS A 91 11.08 13.74 -8.92
C LYS A 91 10.89 12.22 -8.81
N LYS A 92 11.37 11.66 -7.70
CA LYS A 92 11.29 10.23 -7.40
C LYS A 92 10.43 9.95 -6.19
N MET A 93 9.74 8.82 -6.20
CA MET A 93 9.03 8.29 -5.05
C MET A 93 9.27 6.79 -4.93
N ILE A 94 9.74 6.33 -3.78
CA ILE A 94 9.86 4.90 -3.51
C ILE A 94 8.64 4.46 -2.72
N VAL A 95 7.88 3.52 -3.27
CA VAL A 95 6.61 3.06 -2.67
C VAL A 95 6.66 1.58 -2.33
N GLN A 96 6.09 1.21 -1.19
CA GLN A 96 5.74 -0.18 -0.90
C GLN A 96 4.31 -0.49 -1.35
N ALA A 97 4.11 -1.60 -2.05
CA ALA A 97 2.79 -2.10 -2.42
C ALA A 97 2.09 -2.74 -1.21
N THR A 98 1.04 -2.09 -0.74
CA THR A 98 0.27 -2.48 0.47
C THR A 98 -1.13 -2.97 0.15
N ASN A 99 -1.60 -2.72 -1.08
CA ASN A 99 -2.93 -3.05 -1.51
C ASN A 99 -2.96 -3.38 -3.01
N THR A 100 -4.04 -3.97 -3.45
CA THR A 100 -4.39 -4.13 -4.86
C THR A 100 -5.65 -3.33 -5.13
N GLY A 101 -5.62 -2.47 -6.15
CA GLY A 101 -6.85 -1.84 -6.64
C GLY A 101 -7.44 -2.66 -7.79
N GLY A 102 -8.61 -3.26 -7.56
CA GLY A 102 -9.24 -4.17 -8.53
C GLY A 102 -9.70 -3.48 -9.82
N ASP A 103 -10.09 -2.22 -9.70
CA ASP A 103 -10.54 -1.29 -10.74
C ASP A 103 -9.38 -0.61 -11.50
N LEU A 104 -8.15 -0.76 -11.02
CA LEU A 104 -7.00 -0.14 -11.65
C LEU A 104 -6.69 -0.78 -13.02
N GLY A 105 -6.14 0.05 -13.92
CA GLY A 105 -5.54 -0.39 -15.18
C GLY A 105 -4.25 -1.18 -14.99
N GLN A 106 -3.58 -1.51 -16.10
CA GLN A 106 -2.30 -2.20 -16.08
C GLN A 106 -1.16 -1.24 -15.69
N ASN A 107 -0.21 -1.73 -14.88
CA ASN A 107 0.93 -0.97 -14.35
C ASN A 107 0.54 0.32 -13.61
N HIS A 108 -0.60 0.28 -12.92
CA HIS A 108 -1.15 1.42 -12.20
C HIS A 108 -0.74 1.37 -10.73
N PHE A 109 -0.27 2.51 -10.23
CA PHE A 109 -0.01 2.78 -8.83
C PHE A 109 -0.99 3.85 -8.35
N ASP A 110 -1.85 3.49 -7.40
CA ASP A 110 -2.71 4.42 -6.68
C ASP A 110 -2.00 4.78 -5.36
N LEU A 111 -1.45 6.00 -5.32
CA LEU A 111 -0.59 6.46 -4.22
C LEU A 111 -1.44 6.78 -3.00
N ALA A 112 -1.07 6.22 -1.84
CA ALA A 112 -1.69 6.61 -0.58
C ALA A 112 -1.26 8.03 -0.20
N MET A 113 -2.20 8.84 0.27
CA MET A 113 -2.01 10.26 0.62
C MET A 113 -2.69 10.57 1.94
#